data_AF-A0A7V9F0T5-F1
#
_entry.id   AF-A0A7V9F0T5-F1
#
_cell.length_a   1.000
_cell.length_b   1.000
_cell.length_c   1.000
_cell.angle_alpha   90.00
_cell.angle_beta   90.00
_cell.angle_gamma   90.00
#
_symmetry.space_group_name_H-M   'P 1'
#
loop_
_entity.id
_entity.type
_entity.pdbx_description
1 polymer ?
#
loop_
_entity_poly.entity_id
_entity_poly.type
_entity_poly.pdbx_seq_one_letter_code
_entity_poly.pdbx_strand_id
1 'polypeptide(L)'
;MKRQRATDLRAAVDRLPLGTRQAMLRGIDKNPIIVGADGNVRGGVCPMLAASAGSQKKIGKPFARAWDSYAGVRFSRPATKRELLTLRTMLEASIETETQSQVDLTAAIGSFEASMEQSRPAERPADPPPLDLGEAIVAHEAAMERSRVAKRIAAKRPARTRPERPDTGERDRTRELEGRHGWAWLRPVRRFDDYERALRQLEDAERAGLAEARERGRPSASDERALELAGKAAGRN
;
A
#
# COMPACT_ATOMS: atom_id res chain seq x y z
N MET A 1 17.84 19.51 9.46
CA MET A 1 16.82 19.79 8.42
C MET A 1 17.24 19.44 6.99
N LYS A 2 18.40 19.86 6.47
CA LYS A 2 18.82 19.56 5.07
C LYS A 2 18.92 18.06 4.75
N ARG A 3 19.39 17.23 5.69
CA ARG A 3 19.44 15.76 5.53
C ARG A 3 18.06 15.16 5.34
N GLN A 4 17.07 15.57 6.14
CA GLN A 4 15.69 15.08 6.03
C GLN A 4 15.12 15.35 4.64
N ARG A 5 15.27 16.57 4.13
CA ARG A 5 14.78 16.94 2.79
C ARG A 5 15.41 16.12 1.67
N ALA A 6 16.70 15.78 1.79
CA ALA A 6 17.38 14.92 0.83
C ALA A 6 16.86 13.47 0.91
N THR A 7 16.59 12.98 2.11
CA THR A 7 15.95 11.67 2.33
C THR A 7 14.55 11.62 1.74
N ASP A 8 13.74 12.66 1.97
CA ASP A 8 12.38 12.76 1.42
C ASP A 8 12.39 12.79 -0.11
N LEU A 9 13.34 13.52 -0.71
CA LEU A 9 13.54 13.52 -2.16
C LEU A 9 13.93 12.14 -2.69
N ARG A 10 14.87 11.45 -2.03
CA ARG A 10 15.25 10.08 -2.41
C ARG A 10 14.06 9.14 -2.37
N ALA A 11 13.30 9.14 -1.27
CA ALA A 11 12.09 8.32 -1.15
C ALA A 11 11.03 8.65 -2.22
N ALA A 12 10.94 9.92 -2.64
CA ALA A 12 10.06 10.32 -3.74
C ALA A 12 10.56 9.82 -5.10
N VAL A 13 11.88 9.81 -5.34
CA VAL A 13 12.50 9.25 -6.54
C VAL A 13 12.26 7.75 -6.63
N ASP A 14 12.47 7.00 -5.55
CA ASP A 14 12.33 5.54 -5.54
C ASP A 14 10.89 5.07 -5.82
N ARG A 15 9.90 5.91 -5.49
CA ARG A 15 8.48 5.63 -5.80
C ARG A 15 8.10 5.90 -7.25
N LEU A 16 8.96 6.56 -8.04
CA LEU A 16 8.67 6.80 -9.45
C LEU A 16 8.85 5.49 -10.24
N PRO A 17 8.03 5.25 -11.28
CA PRO A 17 8.25 4.14 -12.20
C PRO A 17 9.65 4.20 -12.82
N LEU A 18 10.28 3.03 -13.03
CA LEU A 18 11.61 2.91 -13.61
C LEU A 18 11.76 3.70 -14.92
N GLY A 19 10.79 3.54 -15.84
CA GLY A 19 10.78 4.26 -17.12
C GLY A 19 10.76 5.79 -16.95
N THR A 20 10.08 6.30 -15.90
CA THR A 20 10.05 7.72 -15.56
C THR A 20 11.39 8.20 -15.04
N ARG A 21 12.05 7.44 -14.15
CA ARG A 21 13.40 7.78 -13.65
C ARG A 21 14.42 7.85 -14.78
N GLN A 22 14.40 6.87 -15.69
CA GLN A 22 15.27 6.85 -16.88
C GLN A 22 14.98 8.03 -17.81
N ALA A 23 13.71 8.35 -18.03
CA ALA A 23 13.34 9.49 -18.86
C ALA A 23 13.73 10.83 -18.23
N MET A 24 13.62 10.97 -16.90
CA MET A 24 14.11 12.15 -16.18
C MET A 24 15.61 12.32 -16.35
N LEU A 25 16.38 11.23 -16.22
CA LEU A 25 17.83 11.27 -16.41
C LEU A 25 18.20 11.80 -17.80
N ARG A 26 17.56 11.27 -18.86
CA ARG A 26 17.70 11.78 -20.23
C ARG A 26 17.24 13.23 -20.39
N GLY A 27 16.19 13.62 -19.66
CA GLY A 27 15.60 14.96 -19.71
C GLY A 27 16.48 16.03 -19.08
N ILE A 28 17.23 15.70 -18.02
CA ILE A 28 18.17 16.59 -17.32
C ILE A 28 19.30 17.05 -18.25
N ASP A 29 19.76 16.19 -19.16
CA ASP A 29 20.81 16.54 -20.13
C ASP A 29 20.32 17.44 -21.26
N LYS A 30 19.03 17.31 -21.62
CA LYS A 30 18.46 17.94 -22.81
C LYS A 30 17.80 19.29 -22.55
N ASN A 31 17.35 19.52 -21.32
CA ASN A 31 16.50 20.67 -21.01
C ASN A 31 17.05 21.48 -19.83
N PRO A 32 16.88 22.83 -19.86
CA PRO A 32 17.11 23.64 -18.68
C PRO A 32 16.06 23.31 -17.61
N ILE A 33 16.52 22.74 -16.51
CA ILE A 33 15.66 22.27 -15.42
C ILE A 33 15.36 23.41 -14.44
N ILE A 34 14.10 23.52 -14.03
CA ILE A 34 13.66 24.47 -12.99
C ILE A 34 13.24 23.77 -11.71
N VAL A 35 13.27 24.56 -10.64
CA VAL A 35 12.70 24.25 -9.33
C VAL A 35 11.53 25.22 -9.09
N GLY A 36 10.49 24.76 -8.41
CA GLY A 36 9.22 25.46 -8.23
C GLY A 36 8.19 24.90 -9.22
N ALA A 37 7.33 24.00 -8.76
CA ALA A 37 6.45 23.18 -9.57
C ALA A 37 5.48 23.95 -10.49
N ASP A 38 5.21 25.23 -10.20
CA ASP A 38 4.13 26.00 -10.81
C ASP A 38 4.50 27.41 -11.30
N GLY A 39 5.78 27.82 -11.27
CA GLY A 39 6.18 29.13 -11.81
C GLY A 39 6.90 29.01 -13.15
N ASN A 40 6.28 29.52 -14.20
CA ASN A 40 6.90 29.67 -15.52
C ASN A 40 8.07 30.67 -15.44
N VAL A 41 9.27 30.18 -15.12
CA VAL A 41 10.51 30.89 -15.46
C VAL A 41 10.76 30.64 -16.93
N ARG A 42 10.76 31.71 -17.75
CA ARG A 42 10.94 31.71 -19.21
C ARG A 42 11.78 30.51 -19.71
N GLY A 43 11.11 29.50 -20.26
CA GLY A 43 11.72 28.39 -21.00
C GLY A 43 12.25 27.21 -20.17
N GLY A 44 12.10 27.21 -18.85
CA GLY A 44 12.53 26.11 -18.00
C GLY A 44 11.45 25.03 -17.80
N VAL A 45 11.86 23.77 -17.70
CA VAL A 45 10.94 22.64 -17.55
C VAL A 45 11.19 21.92 -16.22
N CYS A 46 10.13 21.62 -15.47
CA CYS A 46 10.23 20.77 -14.28
C CYS A 46 10.79 19.39 -14.68
N PRO A 47 11.69 18.76 -13.90
CA PRO A 47 12.34 17.49 -14.27
C PRO A 47 11.37 16.40 -14.75
N MET A 48 10.19 16.36 -14.14
CA MET A 48 9.15 15.38 -14.45
C MET A 48 8.43 15.66 -15.79
N LEU A 49 8.26 16.93 -16.14
CA LEU A 49 7.78 17.34 -17.47
C LEU A 49 8.86 17.15 -18.54
N ALA A 50 10.14 17.28 -18.18
CA ALA A 50 11.24 16.95 -19.09
C ALA A 50 11.31 15.45 -19.40
N ALA A 51 10.83 14.60 -18.48
CA ALA A 51 10.77 13.15 -18.64
C ALA A 51 9.57 12.66 -19.44
N SER A 52 8.43 13.31 -19.25
CA SER A 52 7.15 12.88 -19.82
C SER A 52 6.73 13.92 -20.83
N ALA A 53 6.70 13.58 -22.12
CA ALA A 53 6.10 14.41 -23.18
C ALA A 53 4.56 14.58 -23.02
N GLY A 54 4.05 14.75 -21.79
CA GLY A 54 2.68 15.18 -21.48
C GLY A 54 1.81 14.25 -20.62
N SER A 55 2.16 12.99 -20.36
CA SER A 55 1.14 11.98 -20.01
C SER A 55 1.01 11.51 -18.54
N GLN A 56 1.80 12.00 -17.57
CA GLN A 56 1.80 11.44 -16.19
C GLN A 56 1.61 12.49 -15.07
N LYS A 57 0.71 13.48 -15.26
CA LYS A 57 0.49 14.61 -14.31
C LYS A 57 0.11 14.21 -12.88
N LYS A 58 -0.46 13.01 -12.64
CA LYS A 58 -0.93 12.58 -11.30
C LYS A 58 0.18 11.96 -10.43
N ILE A 59 1.04 11.11 -11.00
CA ILE A 59 2.14 10.43 -10.27
C ILE A 59 3.24 11.42 -9.85
N GLY A 60 3.30 12.54 -10.54
CA GLY A 60 4.29 13.57 -10.33
C GLY A 60 4.23 14.39 -9.04
N LYS A 61 3.03 14.65 -8.51
CA LYS A 61 2.85 15.67 -7.47
C LYS A 61 3.72 15.46 -6.22
N PRO A 62 3.89 14.23 -5.68
CA PRO A 62 4.76 14.00 -4.53
C PRO A 62 6.23 14.32 -4.83
N PHE A 63 6.73 13.94 -6.01
CA PHE A 63 8.08 14.24 -6.43
C PHE A 63 8.31 15.74 -6.58
N ALA A 64 7.41 16.46 -7.27
CA ALA A 64 7.54 17.90 -7.45
C ALA A 64 7.62 18.65 -6.11
N ARG A 65 6.76 18.29 -5.14
CA ARG A 65 6.79 18.86 -3.79
C ARG A 65 8.10 18.55 -3.06
N ALA A 66 8.59 17.32 -3.15
CA ALA A 66 9.85 16.92 -2.51
C ALA A 66 11.05 17.65 -3.14
N TRP A 67 11.04 17.83 -4.46
CA TRP A 67 12.05 18.58 -5.20
C TRP A 67 12.10 20.05 -4.78
N ASP A 68 10.94 20.71 -4.72
CA ASP A 68 10.84 22.11 -4.30
C ASP A 68 11.25 22.31 -2.84
N SER A 69 10.84 21.38 -1.97
CA SER A 69 11.24 21.36 -0.56
C SER A 69 12.76 21.20 -0.40
N TYR A 70 13.36 20.28 -1.14
CA TYR A 70 14.82 20.04 -1.13
C TYR A 70 15.61 21.28 -1.52
N ALA A 71 15.25 21.91 -2.63
CA ALA A 71 15.85 23.14 -3.10
C ALA A 71 15.50 24.37 -2.23
N GLY A 72 14.49 24.24 -1.35
CA GLY A 72 14.08 25.26 -0.41
C GLY A 72 13.52 26.52 -1.07
N VAL A 73 12.89 26.36 -2.23
CA VAL A 73 12.45 27.50 -3.04
C VAL A 73 11.06 27.99 -2.63
N ARG A 74 10.89 29.31 -2.65
CA ARG A 74 9.58 29.98 -2.53
C ARG A 74 9.01 30.43 -3.88
N PHE A 75 9.90 30.67 -4.84
CA PHE A 75 9.58 31.09 -6.20
C PHE A 75 10.35 30.23 -7.18
N SER A 76 9.84 30.14 -8.40
CA SER A 76 10.47 29.29 -9.40
C SER A 76 11.78 29.89 -9.89
N ARG A 77 12.79 29.05 -10.07
CA ARG A 77 14.12 29.44 -10.55
C ARG A 77 14.81 28.29 -11.28
N PRO A 78 15.85 28.57 -12.09
CA PRO A 78 16.73 27.52 -12.60
C PRO A 78 17.34 26.70 -11.46
N ALA A 79 17.42 25.38 -11.66
CA ALA A 79 18.12 24.49 -10.76
C ALA A 79 19.62 24.77 -10.79
N THR A 80 20.26 24.78 -9.63
CA THR A 80 21.72 24.92 -9.53
C THR A 80 22.42 23.64 -9.98
N LYS A 81 23.69 23.75 -10.40
CA LYS A 81 24.51 22.58 -10.77
C LYS A 81 24.56 21.52 -9.67
N ARG A 82 24.65 21.94 -8.40
CA ARG A 82 24.68 21.04 -7.24
C ARG A 82 23.37 20.28 -7.05
N GLU A 83 22.24 20.95 -7.24
CA GLU A 83 20.92 20.33 -7.16
C GLU A 83 20.73 19.29 -8.26
N LEU A 84 21.14 19.62 -9.49
CA LEU A 84 21.10 18.69 -10.63
C LEU A 84 22.00 17.48 -10.44
N LEU A 85 23.22 17.70 -9.95
CA LEU A 85 24.14 16.60 -9.63
C LEU A 85 23.54 15.67 -8.57
N THR A 86 22.94 16.24 -7.52
CA THR A 86 22.30 15.42 -6.48
C THR A 86 21.15 14.59 -7.04
N LEU A 87 20.28 15.20 -7.85
CA LEU A 87 19.15 14.51 -8.46
C LEU A 87 19.62 13.40 -9.40
N ARG A 88 20.65 13.66 -10.22
CA ARG A 88 21.28 12.66 -11.09
C ARG A 88 21.77 11.46 -10.29
N THR A 89 22.59 11.69 -9.26
CA THR A 89 23.13 10.62 -8.43
C THR A 89 22.04 9.80 -7.75
N MET A 90 20.95 10.43 -7.30
CA MET A 90 19.81 9.72 -6.73
C MET A 90 19.08 8.86 -7.78
N LEU A 91 18.88 9.39 -8.99
CA LEU A 91 18.25 8.65 -10.09
C LEU A 91 19.08 7.44 -10.52
N GLU A 92 20.38 7.63 -10.73
CA GLU A 92 21.31 6.56 -11.12
C GLU A 92 21.34 5.44 -10.07
N ALA A 93 21.53 5.78 -8.80
CA ALA A 93 21.54 4.79 -7.71
C ALA A 93 20.21 4.04 -7.58
N SER A 94 19.08 4.74 -7.76
CA SER A 94 17.75 4.13 -7.71
C SER A 94 17.51 3.16 -8.88
N ILE A 95 17.95 3.52 -10.08
CA ILE A 95 17.86 2.67 -11.28
C ILE A 95 18.75 1.43 -11.13
N GLU A 96 19.98 1.60 -10.65
CA GLU A 96 20.93 0.52 -10.43
C GLU A 96 20.36 -0.49 -9.43
N THR A 97 19.85 -0.03 -8.29
CA THR A 97 19.27 -0.88 -7.25
C THR A 97 18.09 -1.71 -7.76
N GLU A 98 17.18 -1.12 -8.54
CA GLU A 98 16.01 -1.83 -9.07
C GLU A 98 16.40 -2.81 -10.19
N THR A 99 17.32 -2.43 -11.06
CA THR A 99 17.84 -3.32 -12.11
C THR A 99 18.53 -4.53 -11.49
N GLN A 100 19.31 -4.33 -10.42
CA GLN A 100 19.96 -5.40 -9.68
C GLN A 100 18.94 -6.35 -9.02
N SER A 101 17.90 -5.78 -8.40
CA SER A 101 16.78 -6.55 -7.82
C SER A 101 16.04 -7.40 -8.86
N GLN A 102 15.85 -6.86 -10.07
CA GLN A 102 15.21 -7.58 -11.16
C GLN A 102 16.06 -8.76 -11.64
N VAL A 103 17.38 -8.58 -11.74
CA VAL A 103 18.31 -9.66 -12.11
C VAL A 103 18.32 -10.77 -11.05
N ASP A 104 18.36 -10.40 -9.77
CA ASP A 104 18.34 -11.35 -8.65
C ASP A 104 17.06 -12.20 -8.65
N LEU A 105 15.89 -11.57 -8.86
CA LEU A 105 14.62 -12.28 -8.98
C LEU A 105 14.60 -13.25 -10.17
N THR A 106 15.12 -12.86 -11.34
CA THR A 106 15.19 -13.77 -12.49
C THR A 106 16.13 -14.95 -12.25
N ALA A 107 17.25 -14.74 -11.55
CA ALA A 107 18.16 -15.81 -11.17
C ALA A 107 17.52 -16.77 -10.14
N ALA A 108 16.76 -16.24 -9.18
CA ALA A 108 16.03 -17.05 -8.21
C ALA A 108 14.94 -17.91 -8.87
N ILE A 109 14.18 -17.35 -9.82
CA ILE A 109 13.17 -18.10 -10.59
C ILE A 109 13.83 -19.23 -11.39
N GLY A 110 14.91 -18.95 -12.11
CA GLY A 110 15.64 -19.99 -12.86
C GLY A 110 16.20 -21.10 -11.97
N SER A 111 16.69 -20.75 -10.77
CA SER A 111 17.16 -21.73 -9.79
C SER A 111 16.04 -22.62 -9.24
N PHE A 112 14.86 -22.03 -9.02
CA PHE A 112 13.67 -22.77 -8.61
C PHE A 112 13.17 -23.70 -9.71
N GLU A 113 13.09 -23.23 -10.95
CA GLU A 113 12.71 -24.05 -12.11
C GLU A 113 13.68 -25.22 -12.32
N ALA A 114 15.00 -24.99 -12.19
CA ALA A 114 16.00 -26.05 -12.26
C ALA A 114 15.83 -27.08 -11.13
N SER A 115 15.51 -26.63 -9.91
CA SER A 115 15.23 -27.52 -8.77
C SER A 115 13.95 -28.34 -8.98
N MET A 116 12.92 -27.74 -9.59
CA MET A 116 11.67 -28.40 -9.96
C MET A 116 11.88 -29.45 -11.04
N GLU A 117 12.72 -29.18 -12.05
CA GLU A 117 13.04 -30.16 -13.10
C GLU A 117 13.89 -31.32 -12.56
N GLN A 118 14.80 -31.07 -11.60
CA GLN A 118 15.55 -32.14 -10.91
C GLN A 118 14.67 -32.97 -9.97
N SER A 119 13.67 -32.34 -9.36
CA SER A 119 12.67 -33.01 -8.51
C SER A 119 11.52 -33.59 -9.33
N ARG A 120 11.51 -33.38 -10.65
CA ARG A 120 10.54 -34.00 -11.55
C ARG A 120 10.80 -35.50 -11.48
N PRO A 121 9.87 -36.28 -10.90
CA PRO A 121 10.09 -37.71 -10.74
C PRO A 121 10.34 -38.30 -12.12
N ALA A 122 11.52 -38.88 -12.31
CA ALA A 122 11.83 -39.70 -13.47
C ALA A 122 10.69 -40.70 -13.64
N GLU A 123 10.08 -40.71 -14.84
CA GLU A 123 9.06 -41.65 -15.30
C GLU A 123 8.22 -42.29 -14.19
N ARG A 124 7.02 -41.74 -13.99
CA ARG A 124 5.94 -42.42 -13.28
C ARG A 124 5.90 -43.87 -13.76
N PRO A 125 6.21 -44.88 -12.90
CA PRO A 125 6.11 -46.27 -13.33
C PRO A 125 4.68 -46.50 -13.82
N ALA A 126 4.58 -47.32 -14.87
CA ALA A 126 3.37 -47.64 -15.62
C ALA A 126 2.13 -47.82 -14.73
N ASP A 127 0.99 -47.43 -15.29
CA ASP A 127 -0.34 -47.33 -14.68
C ASP A 127 -0.48 -48.01 -13.31
N PRO A 128 -0.85 -47.27 -12.25
CA PRO A 128 -1.18 -47.90 -10.99
C PRO A 128 -2.25 -48.96 -11.25
N PRO A 129 -2.13 -50.17 -10.66
CA PRO A 129 -3.13 -51.20 -10.84
C PRO A 129 -4.51 -50.60 -10.54
N PRO A 130 -5.55 -50.97 -11.31
CA PRO A 130 -6.88 -50.42 -11.13
C PRO A 130 -7.25 -50.55 -9.65
N LEU A 131 -7.44 -49.40 -8.99
CA LEU A 131 -7.81 -49.34 -7.58
C LEU A 131 -9.09 -50.15 -7.42
N ASP A 132 -9.02 -51.22 -6.62
CA ASP A 132 -10.22 -51.96 -6.23
C ASP A 132 -11.08 -51.03 -5.36
N LEU A 133 -12.13 -50.50 -5.98
CA LEU A 133 -13.10 -49.61 -5.33
C LEU A 133 -13.69 -50.26 -4.06
N GLY A 134 -13.81 -51.58 -4.01
CA GLY A 134 -14.25 -52.30 -2.82
C GLY A 134 -13.27 -52.14 -1.65
N GLU A 135 -11.97 -52.30 -1.90
CA GLU A 135 -10.94 -52.15 -0.88
C GLU A 135 -10.84 -50.68 -0.39
N ALA A 136 -10.99 -49.72 -1.31
CA ALA A 136 -10.99 -48.30 -0.97
C ALA A 136 -12.19 -47.91 -0.08
N ILE A 137 -13.38 -48.46 -0.34
CA ILE A 137 -14.57 -48.22 0.48
C ILE A 137 -14.38 -48.80 1.88
N VAL A 138 -13.90 -50.04 2.00
CA VAL A 138 -13.63 -50.69 3.29
C VAL A 138 -12.58 -49.92 4.09
N ALA A 139 -11.52 -49.44 3.44
CA ALA A 139 -10.50 -48.63 4.09
C ALA A 139 -11.06 -47.29 4.61
N HIS A 140 -11.94 -46.65 3.84
CA HIS A 140 -12.59 -45.40 4.23
C HIS A 140 -13.53 -45.60 5.42
N GLU A 141 -14.34 -46.66 5.41
CA GLU A 141 -15.23 -47.01 6.52
C GLU A 141 -14.43 -47.30 7.79
N ALA A 142 -13.34 -48.06 7.68
CA ALA A 142 -12.43 -48.32 8.79
C ALA A 142 -11.79 -47.03 9.34
N ALA A 143 -11.41 -46.09 8.47
CA ALA A 143 -10.88 -44.79 8.88
C ALA A 143 -11.94 -43.94 9.59
N MET A 144 -13.18 -43.95 9.10
CA MET A 144 -14.30 -43.24 9.72
C MET A 144 -14.64 -43.81 11.09
N GLU A 145 -14.60 -45.14 11.25
CA GLU A 145 -14.87 -45.78 12.53
C GLU A 145 -13.74 -45.51 13.53
N ARG A 146 -12.47 -45.53 13.10
CA ARG A 146 -11.33 -45.07 13.92
C ARG A 146 -11.52 -43.63 14.41
N SER A 147 -12.01 -42.74 13.55
CA SER A 147 -12.29 -41.34 13.91
C SER A 147 -13.43 -41.22 14.94
N ARG A 148 -14.50 -42.00 14.78
CA ARG A 148 -15.62 -42.05 15.74
C ARG A 148 -15.20 -42.57 17.10
N VAL A 149 -14.42 -43.66 17.13
CA VAL A 149 -13.86 -44.23 18.36
C VAL A 149 -12.93 -43.22 19.03
N ALA A 150 -12.03 -42.57 18.28
CA ALA A 150 -11.16 -41.53 18.80
C ALA A 150 -11.93 -40.35 19.42
N LYS A 151 -13.00 -39.88 18.75
CA LYS A 151 -13.88 -38.82 19.30
C LYS A 151 -14.59 -39.26 20.58
N ARG A 152 -15.08 -40.50 20.65
CA ARG A 152 -15.70 -41.06 21.87
C ARG A 152 -14.72 -41.16 23.03
N ILE A 153 -13.48 -41.59 22.75
CA ILE A 153 -12.42 -41.65 23.75
C ILE A 153 -12.06 -40.23 24.22
N ALA A 154 -11.93 -39.27 23.30
CA ALA A 154 -11.64 -37.87 23.63
C ALA A 154 -12.75 -37.23 24.50
N ALA A 155 -14.02 -37.51 24.21
CA ALA A 155 -15.17 -36.99 24.97
C ALA A 155 -15.27 -37.56 26.40
N LYS A 156 -14.78 -38.80 26.62
CA LYS A 156 -14.73 -39.42 27.96
C LYS A 156 -13.52 -39.01 28.80
N ARG A 157 -12.51 -38.34 28.22
CA ARG A 157 -11.39 -37.84 29.01
C ARG A 157 -11.91 -36.72 29.93
N PRO A 158 -11.63 -36.76 31.24
CA PRO A 158 -11.98 -35.66 32.12
C PRO A 158 -11.37 -34.39 31.57
N ALA A 159 -12.13 -33.29 31.58
CA ALA A 159 -11.65 -31.99 31.15
C ALA A 159 -10.35 -31.69 31.91
N ARG A 160 -9.20 -31.79 31.21
CA ARG A 160 -7.95 -31.33 31.77
C ARG A 160 -8.18 -29.87 32.09
N THR A 161 -8.08 -29.51 33.38
CA THR A 161 -8.00 -28.12 33.80
C THR A 161 -6.90 -27.49 32.97
N ARG A 162 -7.32 -26.60 32.07
CA ARG A 162 -6.39 -25.86 31.22
C ARG A 162 -5.44 -25.18 32.20
N PRO A 163 -4.12 -25.45 32.15
CA PRO A 163 -3.20 -24.78 33.04
C PRO A 163 -3.42 -23.28 32.87
N GLU A 164 -3.62 -22.59 33.99
CA GLU A 164 -3.71 -21.13 33.98
C GLU A 164 -2.49 -20.64 33.20
N ARG A 165 -2.75 -19.89 32.13
CA ARG A 165 -1.66 -19.28 31.38
C ARG A 165 -0.89 -18.41 32.35
N PRO A 166 0.45 -18.41 32.31
CA PRO A 166 1.25 -17.48 33.09
C PRO A 166 0.70 -16.09 32.89
N ASP A 167 0.39 -15.39 33.98
CA ASP A 167 0.02 -13.99 33.93
C ASP A 167 1.20 -13.24 33.31
N THR A 168 1.07 -12.88 32.04
CA THR A 168 2.09 -12.15 31.29
C THR A 168 2.30 -10.73 31.83
N GLY A 169 1.58 -10.32 32.88
CA GLY A 169 1.69 -9.00 33.53
C GLY A 169 1.19 -7.86 32.66
N GLU A 170 0.74 -8.18 31.45
CA GLU A 170 0.30 -7.23 30.44
C GLU A 170 -1.16 -6.88 30.71
N ARG A 171 -1.35 -5.87 31.58
CA ARG A 171 -2.66 -5.31 31.90
C ARG A 171 -3.29 -4.68 30.66
N ASP A 172 -4.60 -4.79 30.54
CA ASP A 172 -5.37 -4.07 29.53
C ASP A 172 -5.23 -2.55 29.74
N ARG A 173 -4.38 -1.91 28.94
CA ARG A 173 -4.13 -0.45 28.95
C ARG A 173 -5.03 0.30 27.96
N THR A 174 -6.09 -0.31 27.44
CA THR A 174 -6.96 0.30 26.43
C THR A 174 -7.50 1.66 26.90
N ARG A 175 -7.92 1.76 28.18
CA ARG A 175 -8.41 3.01 28.77
C ARG A 175 -7.36 4.10 28.88
N GLU A 176 -6.10 3.75 29.13
CA GLU A 176 -5.02 4.73 29.32
C GLU A 176 -4.65 5.44 28.02
N LEU A 177 -4.99 4.82 26.90
CA LEU A 177 -4.43 5.19 25.62
C LEU A 177 -5.50 5.59 24.59
N GLU A 178 -6.78 5.36 24.88
CA GLU A 178 -7.94 5.86 24.14
C GLU A 178 -7.92 7.38 23.90
N GLY A 179 -7.29 8.16 24.78
CA GLY A 179 -7.14 9.61 24.64
C GLY A 179 -5.92 10.08 23.84
N ARG A 180 -5.04 9.19 23.35
CA ARG A 180 -3.82 9.60 22.63
C ARG A 180 -4.07 9.77 21.13
N HIS A 181 -3.56 10.85 20.57
CA HIS A 181 -3.70 11.11 19.13
C HIS A 181 -2.94 10.05 18.32
N GLY A 182 -3.64 9.37 17.41
CA GLY A 182 -3.08 8.21 16.73
C GLY A 182 -2.93 7.01 17.66
N TRP A 183 -3.99 6.63 18.38
CA TRP A 183 -4.00 5.34 19.08
C TRP A 183 -4.83 4.26 18.37
N ALA A 184 -5.70 4.69 17.46
CA ALA A 184 -6.51 3.80 16.63
C ALA A 184 -5.71 2.96 15.62
N TRP A 185 -4.46 3.34 15.28
CA TRP A 185 -3.63 2.59 14.31
C TRP A 185 -2.82 1.44 14.94
N LEU A 186 -2.84 1.30 16.27
CA LEU A 186 -2.13 0.25 17.01
C LEU A 186 -3.06 -0.42 18.02
N ARG A 187 -4.23 -0.90 17.60
CA ARG A 187 -5.03 -1.83 18.42
C ARG A 187 -4.49 -3.26 18.20
N PRO A 188 -3.76 -3.87 19.15
CA PRO A 188 -3.34 -5.25 19.02
C PRO A 188 -4.57 -6.12 19.28
N VAL A 189 -5.15 -6.66 18.21
CA VAL A 189 -6.27 -7.59 18.27
C VAL A 189 -5.72 -9.00 18.39
N ARG A 190 -6.00 -9.66 19.51
CA ARG A 190 -5.51 -11.02 19.80
C ARG A 190 -6.40 -12.12 19.22
N ARG A 191 -7.62 -11.78 18.79
CA ARG A 191 -8.57 -12.70 18.16
C ARG A 191 -9.13 -12.06 16.90
N PHE A 192 -9.37 -12.89 15.89
CA PHE A 192 -9.86 -12.45 14.58
C PHE A 192 -11.27 -11.84 14.67
N ASP A 193 -12.16 -12.39 15.50
CA ASP A 193 -13.51 -11.86 15.69
C ASP A 193 -13.52 -10.43 16.26
N ASP A 194 -12.53 -10.08 17.08
CA ASP A 194 -12.37 -8.74 17.65
C ASP A 194 -11.89 -7.74 16.59
N TYR A 195 -11.08 -8.20 15.63
CA TYR A 195 -10.68 -7.43 14.45
C TYR A 195 -11.88 -7.13 13.55
N GLU A 196 -12.68 -8.14 13.23
CA GLU A 196 -13.88 -7.95 12.39
C GLU A 196 -14.88 -6.98 13.04
N ARG A 197 -15.06 -7.08 14.36
CA ARG A 197 -15.91 -6.14 15.11
C ARG A 197 -15.39 -4.70 15.04
N ALA A 198 -14.07 -4.52 15.17
CA ALA A 198 -13.44 -3.21 15.08
C ALA A 198 -13.57 -2.59 13.67
N LEU A 199 -13.46 -3.40 12.62
CA LEU A 199 -13.69 -2.94 11.24
C LEU A 199 -15.12 -2.43 11.03
N ARG A 200 -16.14 -3.19 11.47
CA ARG A 200 -17.54 -2.76 11.35
C ARG A 200 -17.80 -1.42 12.06
N GLN A 201 -17.23 -1.24 13.25
CA GLN A 201 -17.35 0.02 13.99
C GLN A 201 -16.75 1.22 13.22
N LEU A 202 -15.63 1.03 12.53
CA LEU A 202 -15.02 2.07 11.70
C LEU A 202 -15.88 2.41 10.49
N GLU A 203 -16.38 1.40 9.78
CA GLU A 203 -17.26 1.59 8.62
C GLU A 203 -18.54 2.33 8.99
N ASP A 204 -19.13 2.01 10.14
CA ASP A 204 -20.33 2.68 10.65
C ASP A 204 -20.03 4.13 11.05
N ALA A 205 -18.88 4.40 11.66
CA ALA A 205 -18.44 5.75 12.00
C ALA A 205 -18.17 6.62 10.76
N GLU A 206 -17.56 6.06 9.71
CA GLU A 206 -17.36 6.77 8.44
C GLU A 206 -18.70 7.09 7.77
N ARG A 207 -19.64 6.12 7.76
CA ARG A 207 -20.98 6.33 7.20
C ARG A 207 -21.74 7.41 7.98
N ALA A 208 -21.63 7.43 9.30
CA ALA A 208 -22.23 8.46 10.14
C ALA A 208 -21.61 9.85 9.88
N GLY A 209 -20.28 9.94 9.81
CA GLY A 209 -19.59 11.20 9.52
C GLY A 209 -19.91 11.77 8.14
N LEU A 210 -20.06 10.90 7.13
CA LEU A 210 -20.50 11.31 5.79
C LEU A 210 -21.96 11.78 5.77
N ALA A 211 -22.83 11.14 6.56
CA ALA A 211 -24.22 11.57 6.71
C ALA A 211 -24.32 12.95 7.37
N GLU A 212 -23.58 13.19 8.45
CA GLU A 212 -23.51 14.49 9.11
C GLU A 212 -22.93 15.60 8.22
N ALA A 213 -21.91 15.27 7.40
CA ALA A 213 -21.33 16.23 6.46
C ALA A 213 -22.34 16.60 5.36
N ARG A 214 -23.14 15.63 4.89
CA ARG A 214 -24.21 15.85 3.92
C ARG A 214 -25.35 16.68 4.50
N GLU A 215 -25.68 16.47 5.78
CA GLU A 215 -26.69 17.25 6.48
C GLU A 215 -26.23 18.69 6.72
N ARG A 216 -24.96 18.89 7.13
CA ARG A 216 -24.34 20.23 7.25
C ARG A 216 -24.20 20.96 5.91
N GLY A 217 -24.01 20.22 4.82
CA GLY A 217 -23.95 20.78 3.46
C GLY A 217 -25.31 21.02 2.81
N ARG A 218 -26.41 20.65 3.46
CA ARG A 218 -27.76 20.93 2.95
C ARG A 218 -28.04 22.43 3.15
N PRO A 219 -28.28 23.20 2.08
CA PRO A 219 -28.63 24.61 2.23
C PRO A 219 -29.86 24.72 3.12
N SER A 220 -29.86 25.70 4.03
CA SER A 220 -31.00 25.89 4.91
C SER A 220 -32.23 26.30 4.07
N ALA A 221 -33.44 26.03 4.55
CA ALA A 221 -34.67 26.47 3.87
C ALA A 221 -34.71 28.00 3.63
N SER A 222 -33.94 28.76 4.42
CA SER A 222 -33.72 30.19 4.25
C SER A 222 -32.87 30.50 3.02
N ASP A 223 -31.81 29.72 2.78
CA ASP A 223 -30.91 29.85 1.62
C ASP A 223 -31.62 29.43 0.32
N GLU A 224 -32.46 28.39 0.38
CA GLU A 224 -33.29 27.96 -0.75
C GLU A 224 -34.30 29.05 -1.14
N ARG A 225 -34.94 29.72 -0.17
CA ARG A 225 -35.85 30.85 -0.44
C ARG A 225 -35.12 32.07 -0.99
N ALA A 226 -33.90 32.34 -0.54
CA ALA A 226 -33.08 33.43 -1.06
C ALA A 226 -32.67 33.18 -2.53
N LEU A 227 -32.34 31.94 -2.88
CA LEU A 227 -32.04 31.54 -4.25
C LEU A 227 -33.28 31.61 -5.16
N GLU A 228 -34.46 31.23 -4.66
CA GLU A 228 -35.71 31.32 -5.43
C GLU A 228 -36.13 32.77 -5.72
N LEU A 229 -35.94 33.68 -4.74
CA LEU A 229 -36.19 35.11 -4.91
C LEU A 229 -35.20 35.77 -5.89
N ALA A 230 -33.92 35.37 -5.83
CA ALA A 230 -32.90 35.84 -6.78
C ALA A 230 -33.21 35.38 -8.21
N GLY A 231 -33.70 34.14 -8.39
CA GLY A 231 -34.13 33.63 -9.69
C GLY A 231 -35.36 34.38 -10.26
N LYS A 232 -36.34 34.72 -9.41
CA LYS A 232 -37.53 35.50 -9.83
C LYS A 232 -37.22 36.95 -10.23
N ALA A 233 -36.14 37.54 -9.71
CA ALA A 233 -35.70 38.88 -10.09
C ALA A 233 -34.99 38.90 -11.45
N ALA A 234 -34.31 37.81 -11.84
CA ALA A 234 -33.57 37.72 -13.09
C ALA A 234 -34.46 37.43 -14.32
N GLY A 235 -35.71 36.97 -14.13
CA GLY A 235 -36.63 36.59 -15.20
C GLY A 235 -37.64 37.67 -15.65
N ARG A 236 -37.53 38.90 -15.14
CA ARG A 236 -38.33 40.05 -15.62
C ARG A 236 -37.43 41.03 -16.37
N ASN A 237 -37.13 40.72 -17.62
CA ASN A 237 -36.66 41.68 -18.63
C ASN A 237 -37.13 41.21 -19.99
#